data_AF-A0A2G2PWK7-F1
#
_entry.id   AF-A0A2G2PWK7-F1
#
_cell.length_a   1.000
_cell.length_b   1.000
_cell.length_c   1.000
_cell.angle_alpha   90.00
_cell.angle_beta   90.00
_cell.angle_gamma   90.00
#
_symmetry.space_group_name_H-M   'P 1'
#
loop_
_entity.id
_entity.type
_entity.pdbx_description
1 polymer ?
#
loop_
_entity_poly.entity_id
_entity_poly.type
_entity_poly.pdbx_seq_one_letter_code
_entity_poly.pdbx_strand_id
1 'polypeptide(L)'
;MIYGVSNIIDHYFAVGDWNADKLTEYFQIATNNYYLRPSLILLIPIIGILTNKRIGWILIQSYFYYLITNLAFPATHIDFTDNTLIIINIIGFSLILLIIVLMNKKKISNLVYGIKKSELINKNIIASVIGISITIILVMIKGNRI
;
A
#
# COMPACT_ATOMS: atom_id res chain seq x y z
N MET A 1 -6.25 7.72 13.81
CA MET A 1 -7.25 6.64 13.93
C MET A 1 -8.59 7.20 14.42
N ILE A 2 -8.62 7.94 15.54
CA ILE A 2 -9.83 8.55 16.12
C ILE A 2 -10.56 9.50 15.15
N TYR A 3 -9.83 10.38 14.46
CA TYR A 3 -10.41 11.29 13.44
C TYR A 3 -11.00 10.59 12.21
N GLY A 4 -10.49 9.40 11.85
CA GLY A 4 -11.04 8.63 10.73
C GLY A 4 -12.34 7.92 11.11
N VAL A 5 -12.45 7.46 12.36
CA VAL A 5 -13.65 6.78 12.88
C VAL A 5 -14.81 7.78 13.07
N SER A 6 -14.56 9.00 13.56
CA SER A 6 -15.63 10.00 13.70
C SER A 6 -16.23 10.39 12.35
N ASN A 7 -15.40 10.61 11.32
CA ASN A 7 -15.88 10.96 9.98
C ASN A 7 -16.72 9.84 9.32
N ILE A 8 -16.45 8.56 9.61
CA ILE A 8 -17.26 7.44 9.10
C ILE A 8 -18.63 7.42 9.78
N ILE A 9 -18.66 7.67 11.09
CA ILE A 9 -19.91 7.76 11.86
C ILE A 9 -20.74 8.94 11.35
N ASP A 10 -20.13 10.11 11.18
CA ASP A 10 -20.80 11.31 10.68
C ASP A 10 -21.33 11.12 9.25
N HIS A 11 -20.59 10.41 8.39
CA HIS A 11 -21.05 10.06 7.04
C HIS A 11 -22.24 9.09 7.06
N TYR A 12 -22.22 8.07 7.92
CA TYR A 12 -23.35 7.15 8.11
C TYR A 12 -24.61 7.86 8.62
N PHE A 13 -24.45 8.86 9.49
CA PHE A 13 -25.57 9.65 9.99
C PHE A 13 -26.11 10.67 8.97
N ALA A 14 -25.26 11.20 8.08
CA ALA A 14 -25.64 12.22 7.11
C ALA A 14 -26.14 11.66 5.77
N VAL A 15 -25.69 10.47 5.35
CA VAL A 15 -25.90 9.91 4.00
C VAL A 15 -26.54 8.52 4.03
N GLY A 16 -26.74 7.93 5.22
CA GLY A 16 -27.24 6.56 5.39
C GLY A 16 -28.61 6.33 4.74
N ASP A 17 -28.62 5.59 3.63
CA ASP A 17 -29.84 5.08 3.02
C ASP A 17 -30.17 3.74 3.69
N TRP A 18 -31.17 3.75 4.58
CA TRP A 18 -31.58 2.61 5.40
C TRP A 18 -32.07 1.40 4.58
N ASN A 19 -32.28 1.59 3.27
CA ASN A 19 -32.72 0.55 2.34
C ASN A 19 -31.62 0.06 1.39
N ALA A 20 -30.40 0.62 1.43
CA ALA A 20 -29.28 0.15 0.62
C ALA A 20 -28.64 -1.11 1.23
N ASP A 21 -28.13 -1.99 0.37
CA ASP A 21 -27.34 -3.14 0.83
C ASP A 21 -26.07 -2.62 1.55
N LYS A 22 -25.98 -2.90 2.85
CA LYS A 22 -24.93 -2.37 3.74
C LYS A 22 -23.51 -2.70 3.26
N LEU A 23 -23.37 -3.80 2.51
CA LEU A 23 -22.11 -4.20 1.88
C LEU A 23 -21.73 -3.25 0.74
N THR A 24 -22.70 -2.90 -0.11
CA THR A 24 -22.52 -1.94 -1.20
C THR A 24 -22.23 -0.54 -0.66
N GLU A 25 -22.94 -0.14 0.40
CA GLU A 25 -22.71 1.14 1.08
C GLU A 25 -21.30 1.20 1.69
N TYR A 26 -20.86 0.14 2.37
CA TYR A 26 -19.49 0.07 2.89
C TYR A 26 -18.43 0.17 1.78
N PHE A 27 -18.65 -0.50 0.64
CA PHE A 27 -17.75 -0.38 -0.51
C PHE A 27 -17.75 1.03 -1.11
N GLN A 28 -18.91 1.68 -1.23
CA GLN A 28 -19.00 3.07 -1.67
C GLN A 28 -18.26 4.01 -0.72
N ILE A 29 -18.44 3.86 0.59
CA ILE A 29 -17.73 4.63 1.61
C ILE A 29 -16.22 4.36 1.54
N ALA A 30 -15.80 3.10 1.39
CA ALA A 30 -14.39 2.73 1.36
C ALA A 30 -13.65 3.19 0.09
N THR A 31 -14.37 3.31 -1.04
CA THR A 31 -13.80 3.74 -2.32
C THR A 31 -13.84 5.26 -2.52
N ASN A 32 -14.92 5.92 -2.08
CA ASN A 32 -15.11 7.36 -2.23
C ASN A 32 -14.45 8.17 -1.10
N ASN A 33 -14.30 7.61 0.11
CA ASN A 33 -13.61 8.33 1.18
C ASN A 33 -12.09 8.12 1.11
N TYR A 34 -11.37 9.22 0.91
CA TYR A 34 -9.91 9.27 0.87
C TYR A 34 -9.24 8.58 2.08
N TYR A 35 -9.91 8.56 3.23
CA TYR A 35 -9.41 8.00 4.48
C TYR A 35 -9.35 6.46 4.53
N LEU A 36 -10.18 5.75 3.77
CA LEU A 36 -10.26 4.27 3.78
C LEU A 36 -9.42 3.62 2.67
N ARG A 37 -9.02 4.38 1.66
CA ARG A 37 -8.12 3.91 0.59
C ARG A 37 -6.81 3.29 1.12
N PRO A 38 -6.12 3.85 2.14
CA PRO A 38 -4.93 3.21 2.72
C PRO A 38 -5.22 1.84 3.35
N SER A 39 -6.40 1.66 3.95
CA SER A 39 -6.81 0.40 4.57
C SER A 39 -7.07 -0.70 3.54
N LEU A 40 -7.61 -0.37 2.37
CA LEU A 40 -7.79 -1.32 1.27
C LEU A 40 -6.45 -1.79 0.70
N ILE A 41 -5.47 -0.88 0.57
CA ILE A 41 -4.14 -1.23 0.06
C ILE A 41 -3.37 -2.12 1.05
N LEU A 42 -3.61 -1.96 2.36
CA LEU A 42 -3.09 -2.84 3.41
C LEU A 42 -3.59 -4.28 3.33
N LEU A 43 -4.68 -4.57 2.60
CA LEU A 43 -5.13 -5.95 2.37
C LEU A 43 -4.15 -6.75 1.49
N ILE A 44 -3.41 -6.08 0.61
CA ILE A 44 -2.44 -6.72 -0.30
C ILE A 44 -1.40 -7.56 0.45
N PRO A 45 -0.65 -7.01 1.43
CA PRO A 45 0.32 -7.80 2.19
C PRO A 45 -0.35 -8.85 3.09
N ILE A 46 -1.56 -8.60 3.61
CA ILE A 46 -2.29 -9.56 4.43
C ILE A 46 -2.65 -10.80 3.60
N ILE A 47 -3.25 -10.61 2.43
CA ILE A 47 -3.56 -11.69 1.48
C ILE A 47 -2.27 -12.42 1.09
N GLY A 48 -1.18 -11.68 0.89
CA GLY A 48 0.12 -12.27 0.56
C GLY A 48 0.67 -13.20 1.65
N ILE A 49 0.55 -12.82 2.92
CA ILE A 49 0.96 -13.65 4.06
C ILE A 49 0.10 -14.91 4.13
N LEU A 50 -1.23 -14.78 4.00
CA LEU A 50 -2.16 -15.90 4.07
C LEU A 50 -1.98 -16.90 2.93
N THR A 51 -1.62 -16.41 1.74
CA THR A 51 -1.44 -17.29 0.58
C THR A 51 -0.23 -18.21 0.74
N ASN A 52 0.84 -17.77 1.41
CA ASN A 52 2.05 -18.56 1.70
C ASN A 52 2.60 -19.36 0.48
N LYS A 53 2.57 -18.74 -0.69
CA LYS A 53 3.11 -19.25 -1.96
C LYS A 53 3.88 -18.15 -2.67
N ARG A 54 4.54 -18.49 -3.77
CA ARG A 54 5.27 -17.54 -4.63
C ARG A 54 4.49 -16.26 -4.94
N ILE A 55 3.19 -16.38 -5.23
CA ILE A 55 2.33 -15.21 -5.49
C ILE A 55 2.15 -14.32 -4.25
N GLY A 56 2.03 -14.92 -3.06
CA GLY A 56 1.90 -14.18 -1.82
C GLY A 56 3.14 -13.34 -1.50
N TRP A 57 4.33 -13.88 -1.79
CA TRP A 57 5.56 -13.12 -1.69
C TRP A 57 5.59 -11.91 -2.66
N ILE A 58 5.13 -12.11 -3.91
CA ILE A 58 5.05 -11.02 -4.89
C ILE A 58 4.09 -9.92 -4.41
N LEU A 59 2.95 -10.30 -3.84
CA LEU A 59 1.99 -9.34 -3.27
C LEU A 59 2.62 -8.52 -2.14
N ILE A 60 3.27 -9.17 -1.17
CA ILE A 60 3.95 -8.48 -0.06
C ILE A 60 5.02 -7.52 -0.59
N GLN A 61 5.88 -7.99 -1.51
CA GLN A 61 6.93 -7.13 -2.07
C GLN A 61 6.36 -5.97 -2.88
N SER A 62 5.31 -6.20 -3.68
CA SER A 62 4.67 -5.14 -4.45
C SER A 62 4.09 -4.04 -3.57
N TYR A 63 3.58 -4.39 -2.39
CA TYR A 63 3.15 -3.41 -1.40
C TYR A 63 4.31 -2.56 -0.88
N PHE A 64 5.46 -3.16 -0.56
CA PHE A 64 6.62 -2.39 -0.13
C PHE A 64 7.22 -1.51 -1.24
N TYR A 65 7.21 -1.98 -2.49
CA TYR A 65 7.59 -1.14 -3.63
C TYR A 65 6.61 0.01 -3.84
N TYR A 66 5.30 -0.23 -3.70
CA TYR A 66 4.28 0.82 -3.68
C TYR A 66 4.55 1.87 -2.59
N LEU A 67 4.89 1.44 -1.37
CA LEU A 67 5.20 2.37 -0.28
C LEU A 67 6.43 3.23 -0.60
N ILE A 68 7.47 2.64 -1.21
CA ILE A 68 8.65 3.39 -1.65
C ILE A 68 8.25 4.48 -2.65
N THR A 69 7.50 4.14 -3.68
CA THR A 69 7.11 5.11 -4.71
C THR A 69 6.13 6.14 -4.19
N ASN A 70 5.24 5.76 -3.26
CA ASN A 70 4.32 6.69 -2.63
C ASN A 70 5.02 7.69 -1.67
N LEU A 71 6.18 7.32 -1.10
CA LEU A 71 7.02 8.26 -0.34
C LEU A 71 7.89 9.14 -1.26
N ALA A 72 8.44 8.56 -2.33
CA ALA A 72 9.34 9.27 -3.24
C ALA A 72 8.61 10.29 -4.12
N PHE A 73 7.39 9.97 -4.58
CA PHE A 73 6.66 10.80 -5.55
C PHE A 73 6.25 12.19 -5.00
N PRO A 74 5.75 12.34 -3.76
CA PRO A 74 5.53 13.67 -3.18
C PRO A 74 6.83 14.40 -2.92
N ALA A 75 7.90 13.69 -2.54
CA ALA A 75 9.19 14.28 -2.23
C ALA A 75 9.85 14.96 -3.45
N THR A 76 9.50 14.59 -4.68
CA THR A 76 9.94 15.31 -5.89
C THR A 76 9.21 16.64 -6.13
N HIS A 77 8.13 16.91 -5.39
CA HIS A 77 7.28 18.10 -5.53
C HIS A 77 7.24 18.98 -4.27
N ILE A 78 7.82 18.52 -3.17
CA ILE A 78 7.92 19.27 -1.91
C ILE A 78 9.28 19.97 -1.92
N ASP A 79 9.30 21.29 -1.73
CA ASP A 79 10.54 21.99 -1.42
C ASP A 79 11.12 21.39 -0.13
N PHE A 80 12.32 20.83 -0.21
CA PHE A 80 13.06 20.25 0.91
C PHE A 80 13.58 21.33 1.87
N THR A 81 12.70 22.23 2.29
CA THR A 81 12.99 23.33 3.24
C THR A 81 12.73 22.92 4.69
N ASP A 82 11.88 21.92 4.93
CA ASP A 82 11.63 21.38 6.27
C ASP A 82 12.50 20.15 6.57
N ASN A 83 13.52 20.37 7.42
CA ASN A 83 14.43 19.33 7.91
C ASN A 83 13.71 18.16 8.59
N THR A 84 12.56 18.41 9.23
CA THR A 84 11.78 17.37 9.92
C THR A 84 11.17 16.41 8.92
N LEU A 85 10.55 16.94 7.85
CA LEU A 85 9.95 16.13 6.78
C LEU A 85 11.02 15.33 6.02
N ILE A 86 12.21 15.90 5.81
CA ILE A 86 13.35 15.20 5.21
C ILE A 86 13.74 13.99 6.06
N ILE A 87 13.94 14.19 7.36
CA ILE A 87 14.36 13.12 8.28
C ILE A 87 13.30 12.00 8.33
N ILE A 88 12.02 12.35 8.40
CA ILE A 88 10.91 11.37 8.40
C ILE A 88 10.93 10.54 7.11
N ASN A 89 11.11 11.17 5.95
CA ASN A 89 11.18 10.46 4.67
C ASN A 89 12.39 9.53 4.58
N ILE A 90 13.57 9.96 5.04
CA ILE A 90 14.78 9.13 5.07
C ILE A 90 14.56 7.91 5.95
N ILE A 91 14.08 8.10 7.18
CA ILE A 91 13.83 7.00 8.13
C ILE A 91 12.78 6.04 7.56
N GLY A 92 11.68 6.55 7.02
CA GLY A 92 10.62 5.75 6.41
C GLY A 92 11.13 4.90 5.24
N PHE A 93 11.90 5.51 4.34
CA PHE A 93 12.51 4.82 3.20
C PHE A 93 13.51 3.74 3.66
N SER A 94 14.37 4.03 4.63
CA SER A 94 15.32 3.06 5.19
C SER A 94 14.62 1.87 5.84
N LEU A 95 13.52 2.09 6.58
CA LEU A 95 12.73 1.02 7.18
C LEU A 95 12.11 0.10 6.12
N ILE A 96 11.54 0.67 5.05
CA ILE A 96 10.94 -0.14 3.98
C ILE A 96 12.01 -0.96 3.25
N LEU A 97 13.16 -0.37 2.95
CA LEU A 97 14.29 -1.09 2.36
C LEU A 97 14.75 -2.26 3.25
N LEU A 98 14.84 -2.04 4.56
CA LEU A 98 15.19 -3.09 5.50
C LEU A 98 14.21 -4.27 5.42
N ILE A 99 12.90 -3.99 5.34
CA ILE A 99 11.89 -5.04 5.22
C ILE A 99 12.04 -5.82 3.91
N ILE A 100 12.27 -5.14 2.78
CA ILE A 100 12.51 -5.80 1.48
C ILE A 100 13.73 -6.73 1.55
N VAL A 101 14.83 -6.26 2.18
CA VAL A 101 16.04 -7.05 2.38
C VAL A 101 15.77 -8.28 3.25
N LEU A 102 15.00 -8.12 4.34
CA LEU A 102 14.62 -9.24 5.20
C LEU A 102 13.79 -10.28 4.44
N MET A 103 12.79 -9.83 3.66
CA MET A 103 11.94 -10.69 2.82
C MET A 103 12.73 -11.45 1.73
N ASN A 104 13.85 -10.88 1.28
CA ASN A 104 14.75 -11.49 0.30
C ASN A 104 15.69 -12.55 0.91
N LYS A 105 15.81 -12.64 2.26
CA LYS A 105 16.63 -13.67 2.91
C LYS A 105 16.13 -15.07 2.55
N LYS A 106 17.08 -15.99 2.28
CA LYS A 106 16.81 -17.40 1.92
C LYS A 106 15.81 -18.09 2.86
N LYS A 107 15.89 -17.81 4.17
CA LYS A 107 14.98 -18.39 5.17
C LYS A 107 13.52 -18.02 4.92
N ILE A 108 13.25 -16.84 4.39
CA ILE A 108 11.88 -16.38 4.09
C ILE A 108 11.55 -16.72 2.63
N SER A 109 12.33 -16.21 1.67
CA SER A 109 12.02 -16.35 0.24
C SER A 109 11.92 -17.81 -0.22
N ASN A 110 12.83 -18.68 0.22
CA ASN A 110 12.86 -20.08 -0.21
C ASN A 110 12.02 -20.99 0.69
N LEU A 111 12.21 -20.94 2.02
CA LEU A 111 11.55 -21.93 2.90
C LEU A 111 10.05 -21.65 3.10
N VAL A 112 9.65 -20.39 3.09
CA VAL A 112 8.23 -20.01 3.29
C VAL A 112 7.54 -19.95 1.92
N TYR A 113 8.13 -19.24 0.97
CA TYR A 113 7.45 -18.93 -0.30
C TYR A 113 7.94 -19.73 -1.52
N GLY A 114 8.95 -20.58 -1.38
CA GLY A 114 9.43 -21.48 -2.44
C GLY A 114 10.09 -20.76 -3.64
N ILE A 115 10.67 -19.58 -3.42
CA ILE A 115 11.39 -18.80 -4.43
C ILE A 115 12.89 -19.15 -4.38
N LYS A 116 13.41 -19.63 -5.52
CA LYS A 116 14.84 -19.91 -5.67
C LYS A 116 15.64 -18.62 -5.77
N LYS A 117 16.90 -18.65 -5.33
CA LYS A 117 17.81 -17.48 -5.41
C LYS A 117 17.95 -16.93 -6.84
N SER A 118 17.96 -17.81 -7.84
CA SER A 118 18.03 -17.43 -9.26
C SER A 118 16.79 -16.70 -9.76
N GLU A 119 15.63 -16.97 -9.18
CA GLU A 119 14.35 -16.36 -9.58
C GLU A 119 14.08 -15.04 -8.82
N LEU A 120 14.82 -14.79 -7.74
CA LEU A 120 14.53 -13.72 -6.78
C LEU A 120 14.63 -12.32 -7.41
N ILE A 121 15.57 -12.09 -8.31
CA ILE A 121 15.69 -10.82 -9.04
C ILE A 121 14.48 -10.61 -9.95
N ASN A 122 14.13 -11.62 -10.76
CA ASN A 122 12.98 -11.55 -11.66
C ASN A 122 11.67 -11.32 -10.88
N LYS A 123 11.48 -11.98 -9.74
CA LYS A 123 10.30 -11.78 -8.89
C LYS A 123 10.27 -10.40 -8.24
N ASN A 124 11.41 -9.84 -7.84
CA ASN A 124 11.48 -8.46 -7.35
C ASN A 124 11.14 -7.44 -8.45
N ILE A 125 11.58 -7.66 -9.70
CA ILE A 125 11.20 -6.80 -10.84
C ILE A 125 9.70 -6.84 -11.08
N ILE A 126 9.08 -8.03 -11.09
CA ILE A 126 7.62 -8.15 -11.25
C ILE A 126 6.89 -7.41 -10.11
N ALA A 127 7.33 -7.61 -8.87
CA ALA A 127 6.74 -6.95 -7.72
C ALA A 127 6.90 -5.43 -7.78
N SER A 128 8.06 -4.92 -8.21
CA SER A 128 8.30 -3.48 -8.33
C SER A 128 7.45 -2.84 -9.41
N VAL A 129 7.30 -3.48 -10.57
CA VAL A 129 6.39 -3.02 -11.63
C VAL A 129 4.97 -2.88 -11.10
N ILE A 130 4.45 -3.91 -10.41
CA ILE A 130 3.11 -3.86 -9.81
C ILE A 130 3.00 -2.71 -8.80
N GLY A 131 3.96 -2.59 -7.88
CA GLY A 131 3.95 -1.53 -6.85
C GLY A 131 3.96 -0.12 -7.44
N ILE A 132 4.83 0.12 -8.43
CA ILE A 132 4.94 1.41 -9.13
C ILE A 132 3.63 1.72 -9.89
N SER A 133 3.06 0.73 -10.58
CA SER A 133 1.80 0.90 -11.30
C SER A 133 0.66 1.33 -10.38
N ILE A 134 0.58 0.79 -9.15
CA ILE A 134 -0.42 1.21 -8.16
C ILE A 134 -0.26 2.70 -7.83
N THR A 135 0.98 3.17 -7.60
CA THR A 135 1.23 4.59 -7.34
C THR A 135 0.79 5.47 -8.51
N ILE A 136 1.15 5.10 -9.74
CA ILE A 136 0.75 5.85 -10.96
C ILE A 136 -0.77 5.94 -11.06
N ILE A 137 -1.48 4.82 -10.91
CA ILE A 137 -2.95 4.77 -10.97
C ILE A 137 -3.56 5.69 -9.90
N LEU A 138 -3.05 5.65 -8.66
CA LEU A 138 -3.55 6.49 -7.57
C LEU A 138 -3.32 7.98 -7.82
N VAL A 139 -2.16 8.34 -8.37
CA VAL A 139 -1.85 9.73 -8.75
C VAL A 139 -2.79 10.20 -9.88
N MET A 140 -3.02 9.38 -10.90
CA MET A 140 -3.93 9.71 -11.99
C MET A 140 -5.37 9.91 -11.50
N ILE A 141 -5.85 9.04 -10.60
CA ILE A 141 -7.19 9.19 -9.99
C ILE A 141 -7.27 10.51 -9.22
N LYS A 142 -6.24 10.85 -8.42
CA LYS A 142 -6.21 12.10 -7.66
C LYS A 142 -6.15 13.34 -8.57
N GLY A 143 -5.41 13.27 -9.67
CA GLY A 143 -5.25 14.37 -10.64
C GLY A 143 -6.51 14.66 -11.45
N ASN A 144 -7.30 13.62 -11.78
CA ASN A 144 -8.49 13.75 -12.61
C ASN A 144 -9.76 14.24 -11.88
N ARG A 145 -9.68 14.57 -10.57
CA ARG A 145 -10.84 14.98 -9.74
C ARG A 145 -12.10 14.13 -9.99
N ILE A 146 -11.94 12.80 -9.89
CA ILE A 146 -13.03 11.88 -9.54
C ILE A 146 -12.93 11.61 -8.04
#